data_AF-A0A318Y3I4-F1
#
_entry.id   AF-A0A318Y3I4-F1
#
_cell.length_a   1.000
_cell.length_b   1.000
_cell.length_c   1.000
_cell.angle_alpha   90.00
_cell.angle_beta   90.00
_cell.angle_gamma   90.00
#
_symmetry.space_group_name_H-M   'P 1'
#
loop_
_entity.id
_entity.type
_entity.pdbx_description
1 polymer ?
#
loop_
_entity_poly.entity_id
_entity_poly.type
_entity_poly.pdbx_seq_one_letter_code
_entity_poly.pdbx_strand_id
1 'polypeptide(L)'
;GSPVLAAHLFRDNDQFSRLSASAQTRLSPKFLNKWQEIDILKFLPDAIGDDLAGRIEVLQQKILCEMQSVEESLKDNQRGYEMQGLVCVRCGRTHPVSAGKCHACRNDQLYTKHCTGEHRVAEYFSALRKSELWPSVHPFRTCSAETIALRISRAKVNLRHNCGAGNVCPLELELDMLAQKVDMILRKLKGFKLYPLCREDL
;
A
#
# COMPACT_ATOMS: atom_id res chain seq x y z
N GLY A 1 13.85 -16.84 8.95
CA GLY A 1 14.78 -17.14 10.04
C GLY A 1 15.90 -18.03 9.56
N SER A 2 15.62 -19.32 9.37
CA SER A 2 16.63 -20.36 9.03
C SER A 2 17.64 -19.99 7.91
N PRO A 3 17.26 -19.38 6.78
CA PRO A 3 18.22 -19.08 5.71
C PRO A 3 19.23 -17.97 6.06
N VAL A 4 18.80 -16.92 6.77
CA VAL A 4 19.67 -15.79 7.17
C VAL A 4 20.72 -16.27 8.16
N LEU A 5 20.31 -17.12 9.11
CA LEU A 5 21.22 -17.77 10.04
C LEU A 5 22.23 -18.67 9.33
N ALA A 6 21.80 -19.53 8.41
CA ALA A 6 22.71 -20.39 7.66
C ALA A 6 23.77 -19.56 6.91
N ALA A 7 23.36 -18.53 6.17
CA ALA A 7 24.30 -17.66 5.47
C ALA A 7 25.26 -16.92 6.42
N HIS A 8 24.80 -16.53 7.61
CA HIS A 8 25.64 -15.93 8.63
C HIS A 8 26.70 -16.91 9.17
N LEU A 9 26.30 -18.14 9.50
CA LEU A 9 27.19 -19.18 10.04
C LEU A 9 28.23 -19.64 8.99
N PHE A 10 27.82 -19.82 7.73
CA PHE A 10 28.74 -20.17 6.63
C PHE A 10 29.57 -18.98 6.12
N ARG A 11 29.40 -17.80 6.72
CA ARG A 11 30.10 -16.56 6.35
C ARG A 11 29.94 -16.16 4.88
N ASP A 12 28.82 -16.52 4.26
CA ASP A 12 28.51 -16.17 2.87
C ASP A 12 27.90 -14.75 2.81
N ASN A 13 28.74 -13.76 2.51
CA ASN A 13 28.34 -12.36 2.49
C ASN A 13 27.26 -12.06 1.43
N ASP A 14 27.40 -12.64 0.23
CA ASP A 14 26.47 -12.36 -0.87
C ASP A 14 25.09 -12.97 -0.58
N GLN A 15 25.05 -14.21 -0.08
CA GLN A 15 23.79 -14.82 0.34
C GLN A 15 23.21 -14.12 1.55
N PHE A 16 24.02 -13.73 2.54
CA PHE A 16 23.54 -13.02 3.72
C PHE A 16 22.89 -11.68 3.34
N SER A 17 23.53 -10.92 2.45
CA SER A 17 22.98 -9.68 1.92
C SER A 17 21.66 -9.93 1.18
N ARG A 18 21.61 -10.88 0.24
CA ARG A 18 20.37 -11.19 -0.50
C ARG A 18 19.24 -11.66 0.42
N LEU A 19 19.53 -12.54 1.37
CA LEU A 19 18.53 -13.12 2.27
C LEU A 19 18.04 -12.11 3.30
N SER A 20 18.90 -11.22 3.79
CA SER A 20 18.48 -10.13 4.67
C SER A 20 17.63 -9.08 3.94
N ALA A 21 17.93 -8.76 2.67
CA ALA A 21 17.06 -7.91 1.85
C ALA A 21 15.68 -8.55 1.65
N SER A 22 15.64 -9.85 1.36
CA SER A 22 14.38 -10.60 1.24
C SER A 22 13.64 -10.70 2.58
N ALA A 23 14.35 -10.82 3.70
CA ALA A 23 13.74 -10.83 5.03
C ALA A 23 13.03 -9.50 5.33
N GLN A 24 13.61 -8.36 4.93
CA GLN A 24 12.98 -7.04 5.10
C GLN A 24 11.61 -6.94 4.41
N THR A 25 11.40 -7.60 3.28
CA THR A 25 10.11 -7.53 2.54
C THR A 25 9.09 -8.56 3.01
N ARG A 26 9.55 -9.71 3.50
CA ARG A 26 8.74 -10.91 3.76
C ARG A 26 8.33 -11.06 5.21
N LEU A 27 9.12 -10.55 6.15
CA LEU A 27 8.79 -10.62 7.56
C LEU A 27 7.76 -9.53 7.91
N SER A 28 6.90 -9.84 8.88
CA SER A 28 6.02 -8.85 9.48
C SER A 28 6.74 -8.12 10.62
N PRO A 29 6.27 -6.93 11.04
CA PRO A 29 6.88 -6.19 12.16
C PRO A 29 6.97 -6.99 13.47
N LYS A 30 6.07 -7.96 13.65
CA LYS A 30 6.02 -8.83 14.83
C LYS A 30 6.91 -10.07 14.72
N PHE A 31 7.85 -10.11 13.77
CA PHE A 31 8.70 -11.29 13.58
C PHE A 31 9.61 -11.57 14.78
N LEU A 32 10.04 -10.53 15.52
CA LEU A 32 10.92 -10.69 16.68
C LEU A 32 10.32 -11.61 17.75
N ASN A 33 9.03 -11.47 18.04
CA ASN A 33 8.31 -12.33 18.98
C ASN A 33 8.44 -13.81 18.57
N LYS A 34 8.30 -14.10 17.26
CA LYS A 34 8.47 -15.46 16.73
C LYS A 34 9.93 -15.91 16.69
N TRP A 35 10.87 -14.98 16.55
CA TRP A 35 12.30 -15.27 16.55
C TRP A 35 12.80 -15.68 17.94
N GLN A 36 12.32 -15.02 18.99
CA GLN A 36 12.68 -15.33 20.38
C GLN A 36 12.22 -16.73 20.81
N GLU A 37 11.13 -17.23 20.24
CA GLU A 37 10.61 -18.59 20.48
C GLU A 37 11.43 -19.69 19.79
N ILE A 38 12.32 -19.35 18.86
CA ILE A 38 13.08 -20.33 18.06
C ILE A 38 14.52 -20.38 18.55
N ASP A 39 14.87 -21.43 19.29
CA ASP A 39 16.17 -21.57 19.95
C ASP A 39 17.38 -21.42 19.03
N ILE A 40 17.32 -21.95 17.80
CA ILE A 40 18.45 -21.87 16.87
C ILE A 40 18.76 -20.43 16.42
N LEU A 41 17.82 -19.49 16.56
CA LEU A 41 18.05 -18.10 16.17
C LEU A 41 18.82 -17.30 17.22
N LYS A 42 19.00 -17.85 18.43
CA LYS A 42 19.89 -17.29 19.46
C LYS A 42 21.36 -17.23 19.02
N PHE A 43 21.73 -17.99 17.98
CA PHE A 43 23.07 -17.93 17.38
C PHE A 43 23.28 -16.73 16.45
N LEU A 44 22.23 -15.95 16.13
CA LEU A 44 22.40 -14.68 15.44
C LEU A 44 22.74 -13.59 16.47
N PRO A 45 23.68 -12.68 16.16
CA PRO A 45 23.87 -11.46 16.95
C PRO A 45 22.56 -10.69 17.14
N ASP A 46 22.24 -10.28 18.36
CA ASP A 46 21.01 -9.55 18.71
C ASP A 46 20.80 -8.31 17.83
N ALA A 47 21.89 -7.61 17.52
CA ALA A 47 21.90 -6.44 16.63
C ALA A 47 21.25 -6.71 15.25
N ILE A 48 21.32 -7.94 14.73
CA ILE A 48 20.67 -8.30 13.45
C ILE A 48 19.16 -8.22 13.57
N GLY A 49 18.60 -8.66 14.69
CA GLY A 49 17.16 -8.62 14.93
C GLY A 49 16.66 -7.19 15.00
N ASP A 50 17.34 -6.35 15.77
CA ASP A 50 16.99 -4.94 15.94
C ASP A 50 17.14 -4.15 14.63
N ASP A 51 18.26 -4.34 13.92
CA ASP A 51 18.48 -3.70 12.62
C ASP A 51 17.43 -4.14 11.59
N LEU A 52 17.06 -5.42 11.57
CA LEU A 52 16.02 -5.94 10.68
C LEU A 52 14.65 -5.35 11.00
N ALA A 53 14.30 -5.26 12.28
CA ALA A 53 13.06 -4.63 12.72
C ALA A 53 13.01 -3.15 12.33
N GLY A 54 14.08 -2.39 12.58
CA GLY A 54 14.18 -1.00 12.16
C GLY A 54 14.05 -0.82 10.64
N ARG A 55 14.65 -1.71 9.84
CA ARG A 55 14.50 -1.66 8.36
C ARG A 55 13.07 -1.96 7.92
N ILE A 56 12.40 -2.93 8.52
CA ILE A 56 11.01 -3.28 8.21
C ILE A 56 10.10 -2.09 8.53
N GLU A 57 10.27 -1.46 9.69
CA GLU A 57 9.49 -0.28 10.09
C GLU A 57 9.68 0.88 9.10
N VAL A 58 10.94 1.24 8.80
CA VAL A 58 11.24 2.29 7.81
C VAL A 58 10.66 1.97 6.44
N LEU A 59 10.71 0.71 6.01
CA LEU A 59 10.14 0.27 4.74
C LEU A 59 8.61 0.45 4.72
N GLN A 60 7.92 0.02 5.77
CA GLN A 60 6.47 0.15 5.86
C GLN A 60 6.03 1.60 5.96
N GLN A 61 6.77 2.43 6.69
CA GLN A 61 6.48 3.86 6.77
C GLN A 61 6.61 4.52 5.40
N LYS A 62 7.61 4.15 4.58
CA LYS A 62 7.73 4.67 3.20
C LYS A 62 6.52 4.31 2.35
N ILE A 63 6.06 3.06 2.41
CA ILE A 63 4.87 2.62 1.67
C ILE A 63 3.62 3.39 2.15
N LEU A 64 3.49 3.62 3.46
CA LEU A 64 2.40 4.40 4.04
C LEU A 64 2.42 5.84 3.54
N CYS A 65 3.58 6.50 3.52
CA CYS A 65 3.72 7.86 3.00
C CYS A 65 3.33 7.95 1.53
N GLU A 66 3.75 7.00 0.68
CA GLU A 66 3.34 6.99 -0.73
C GLU A 66 1.82 6.83 -0.88
N MET A 67 1.20 5.98 -0.06
CA MET A 67 -0.25 5.82 -0.05
C MET A 67 -0.95 7.12 0.35
N GLN A 68 -0.48 7.81 1.39
CA GLN A 68 -1.04 9.10 1.81
C GLN A 68 -0.87 10.20 0.75
N SER A 69 0.25 10.23 0.03
CA SER A 69 0.51 11.22 -1.02
C SER A 69 -0.51 11.16 -2.18
N VAL A 70 -1.11 9.99 -2.43
CA VAL A 70 -2.17 9.84 -3.46
C VAL A 70 -3.40 10.64 -3.08
N GLU A 71 -3.79 10.65 -1.81
CA GLU A 71 -4.94 11.44 -1.36
C GLU A 71 -4.73 12.93 -1.65
N GLU A 72 -3.55 13.45 -1.33
CA GLU A 72 -3.18 14.84 -1.58
C GLU A 72 -3.21 15.16 -3.09
N SER A 73 -2.58 14.32 -3.92
CA SER A 73 -2.59 14.52 -5.39
C SER A 73 -4.01 14.52 -5.97
N LEU A 74 -4.88 13.63 -5.48
CA LEU A 74 -6.28 13.56 -5.93
C LEU A 74 -7.09 14.78 -5.49
N LYS A 75 -6.83 15.31 -4.28
CA LYS A 75 -7.46 16.53 -3.76
C LYS A 75 -7.04 17.77 -4.53
N ASP A 76 -5.76 17.88 -4.87
CA ASP A 76 -5.21 19.06 -5.56
C ASP A 76 -5.67 19.15 -7.01
N ASN A 77 -6.02 18.02 -7.62
CA ASN A 77 -6.54 17.99 -8.97
C ASN A 77 -8.02 18.41 -9.02
N GLN A 78 -8.28 19.67 -9.38
CA GLN A 78 -9.63 20.26 -9.46
C GLN A 78 -10.40 19.94 -10.75
N ARG A 79 -9.80 19.22 -11.70
CA ARG A 79 -10.44 18.97 -13.00
C ARG A 79 -11.64 18.04 -12.85
N GLY A 80 -12.78 18.45 -13.39
CA GLY A 80 -13.98 17.62 -13.50
C GLY A 80 -14.03 16.88 -14.84
N TYR A 81 -14.54 15.66 -14.83
CA TYR A 81 -14.80 14.87 -16.03
C TYR A 81 -16.23 14.34 -16.01
N GLU A 82 -16.92 14.37 -17.14
CA GLU A 82 -18.30 13.87 -17.20
C GLU A 82 -18.38 12.39 -16.81
N MET A 83 -19.49 11.99 -16.20
CA MET A 83 -19.79 10.61 -15.85
C MET A 83 -21.20 10.26 -16.34
N GLN A 84 -21.49 8.96 -16.42
CA GLN A 84 -22.85 8.52 -16.71
C GLN A 84 -23.81 8.91 -15.58
N GLY A 85 -24.95 9.48 -15.99
CA GLY A 85 -26.06 9.84 -15.11
C GLY A 85 -26.17 11.34 -14.83
N LEU A 86 -27.28 11.68 -14.18
CA LEU A 86 -27.62 13.04 -13.79
C LEU A 86 -27.76 13.10 -12.26
N VAL A 87 -27.51 14.26 -11.66
CA VAL A 87 -27.64 14.49 -10.22
C VAL A 87 -28.70 15.55 -9.97
N CYS A 88 -29.62 15.28 -9.04
CA CYS A 88 -30.64 16.24 -8.64
C CYS A 88 -30.03 17.37 -7.81
N VAL A 89 -30.24 18.63 -8.21
CA VAL A 89 -29.73 19.81 -7.48
C VAL A 89 -30.28 19.90 -6.05
N ARG A 90 -31.53 19.45 -5.81
CA ARG A 90 -32.15 19.54 -4.48
C ARG A 90 -31.73 18.46 -3.49
N CYS A 91 -31.46 17.25 -3.95
CA CYS A 91 -31.24 16.11 -3.04
C CYS A 91 -29.99 15.27 -3.32
N GLY A 92 -29.21 15.61 -4.35
CA GLY A 92 -27.96 14.91 -4.68
C GLY A 92 -28.15 13.48 -5.21
N ARG A 93 -29.38 12.98 -5.35
CA ARG A 93 -29.62 11.62 -5.88
C ARG A 93 -29.18 11.54 -7.34
N THR A 94 -28.51 10.43 -7.68
CA THR A 94 -28.12 10.11 -9.06
C THR A 94 -29.26 9.43 -9.80
N HIS A 95 -29.44 9.79 -11.06
CA HIS A 95 -30.48 9.33 -11.98
C HIS A 95 -29.86 8.88 -13.31
N PRO A 96 -30.53 8.03 -14.10
CA PRO A 96 -30.08 7.71 -15.45
C PRO A 96 -30.10 8.96 -16.35
N VAL A 97 -29.32 8.93 -17.43
CA VAL A 97 -29.17 10.06 -18.38
C VAL A 97 -30.50 10.45 -19.04
N SER A 98 -31.43 9.50 -19.19
CA SER A 98 -32.76 9.74 -19.75
C SER A 98 -33.79 10.31 -18.76
N ALA A 99 -33.42 10.53 -17.49
CA ALA A 99 -34.35 11.05 -16.50
C ALA A 99 -34.68 12.52 -16.75
N GLY A 100 -35.97 12.84 -16.88
CA GLY A 100 -36.44 14.23 -16.99
C GLY A 100 -36.65 14.94 -15.65
N LYS A 101 -36.77 14.20 -14.54
CA LYS A 101 -36.95 14.77 -13.19
C LYS A 101 -36.59 13.79 -12.07
N CYS A 102 -36.27 14.33 -10.90
CA CYS A 102 -36.14 13.59 -9.66
C CYS A 102 -37.53 13.31 -9.05
N HIS A 103 -37.96 12.04 -9.03
CA HIS A 103 -39.26 11.65 -8.48
C HIS A 103 -39.43 11.97 -6.98
N ALA A 104 -38.37 11.82 -6.18
CA ALA A 104 -38.43 12.03 -4.74
C ALA A 104 -38.68 13.48 -4.35
N CYS A 105 -38.13 14.43 -5.11
CA CYS A 105 -38.24 15.87 -4.83
C CYS A 105 -39.16 16.61 -5.80
N ARG A 106 -39.71 15.91 -6.81
CA ARG A 106 -40.42 16.48 -7.96
C ARG A 106 -39.63 17.61 -8.66
N ASN A 107 -38.30 17.54 -8.61
CA ASN A 107 -37.39 18.56 -9.14
C ASN A 107 -36.93 18.16 -10.55
N ASP A 108 -37.13 19.02 -11.53
CA ASP A 108 -36.70 18.86 -12.92
C ASP A 108 -35.26 19.35 -13.16
N GLN A 109 -34.71 20.15 -12.25
CA GLN A 109 -33.31 20.60 -12.32
C GLN A 109 -32.33 19.46 -11.99
N LEU A 110 -31.87 18.78 -13.02
CA LEU A 110 -30.84 17.75 -12.97
C LEU A 110 -29.61 18.24 -13.74
N TYR A 111 -28.40 17.95 -13.23
CA TYR A 111 -27.15 18.28 -13.92
C TYR A 111 -26.32 17.02 -14.20
N THR A 112 -25.47 17.08 -15.23
CA THR A 112 -24.56 15.98 -15.58
C THR A 112 -23.67 15.62 -14.39
N LYS A 113 -23.60 14.33 -14.06
CA LYS A 113 -22.70 13.85 -13.01
C LYS A 113 -21.25 14.07 -13.44
N HIS A 114 -20.40 14.52 -12.51
CA HIS A 114 -18.97 14.71 -12.77
C HIS A 114 -18.11 13.91 -11.79
N CYS A 115 -16.97 13.42 -12.30
CA CYS A 115 -15.85 12.89 -11.54
C CYS A 115 -15.03 14.07 -11.02
N THR A 116 -15.34 14.49 -9.79
CA THR A 116 -14.63 15.56 -9.08
C THR A 116 -13.45 15.01 -8.27
N GLY A 117 -12.61 15.89 -7.71
CA GLY A 117 -11.56 15.49 -6.78
C GLY A 117 -12.11 14.72 -5.57
N GLU A 118 -13.18 15.22 -4.96
CA GLU A 118 -13.87 14.55 -3.84
C GLU A 118 -14.37 13.15 -4.21
N HIS A 119 -14.97 12.99 -5.40
CA HIS A 119 -15.42 11.69 -5.88
C HIS A 119 -14.25 10.71 -6.04
N ARG A 120 -13.12 11.17 -6.59
CA ARG A 120 -11.90 10.36 -6.75
C ARG A 120 -11.31 9.93 -5.41
N VAL A 121 -11.24 10.83 -4.43
CA VAL A 121 -10.78 10.52 -3.07
C VAL A 121 -11.70 9.48 -2.40
N ALA A 122 -13.02 9.64 -2.54
CA ALA A 122 -13.98 8.68 -2.00
C ALA A 122 -13.82 7.28 -2.63
N GLU A 123 -13.68 7.20 -3.96
CA GLU A 123 -13.43 5.94 -4.67
C GLU A 123 -12.07 5.31 -4.29
N TYR A 124 -11.03 6.12 -4.14
CA TYR A 124 -9.71 5.69 -3.67
C TYR A 124 -9.80 4.98 -2.31
N PHE A 125 -10.41 5.63 -1.31
CA PHE A 125 -10.58 5.02 0.01
C PHE A 125 -11.54 3.83 -0.01
N SER A 126 -12.52 3.80 -0.93
CA SER A 126 -13.35 2.63 -1.16
C SER A 126 -12.53 1.44 -1.65
N ALA A 127 -11.61 1.65 -2.60
CA ALA A 127 -10.70 0.62 -3.11
C ALA A 127 -9.72 0.13 -2.03
N LEU A 128 -9.16 1.04 -1.23
CA LEU A 128 -8.30 0.68 -0.10
C LEU A 128 -9.04 -0.13 0.96
N ARG A 129 -10.29 0.25 1.29
CA ARG A 129 -11.12 -0.48 2.26
C ARG A 129 -11.42 -1.90 1.80
N LYS A 130 -11.77 -2.08 0.52
CA LYS A 130 -11.98 -3.40 -0.09
C LYS A 130 -10.71 -4.27 -0.08
N SER A 131 -9.54 -3.64 -0.02
CA SER A 131 -8.24 -4.31 0.04
C SER A 131 -7.69 -4.38 1.46
N GLU A 132 -8.50 -4.05 2.47
CA GLU A 132 -8.14 -4.06 3.90
C GLU A 132 -6.88 -3.22 4.19
N LEU A 133 -6.72 -2.07 3.53
CA LEU A 133 -5.65 -1.09 3.78
C LEU A 133 -6.16 0.17 4.49
N TRP A 134 -7.47 0.31 4.62
CA TRP A 134 -8.17 1.44 5.24
C TRP A 134 -9.44 0.94 5.97
N PRO A 135 -9.93 1.55 7.06
CA PRO A 135 -9.50 2.80 7.71
C PRO A 135 -8.38 2.65 8.74
N SER A 136 -7.92 1.43 9.01
CA SER A 136 -6.91 1.20 10.04
C SER A 136 -5.52 1.11 9.44
N VAL A 137 -4.53 1.68 10.14
CA VAL A 137 -3.11 1.42 9.89
C VAL A 137 -2.67 0.03 10.38
N HIS A 138 -3.59 -0.77 10.94
CA HIS A 138 -3.31 -2.12 11.44
C HIS A 138 -2.54 -3.04 10.47
N PRO A 139 -2.81 -3.07 9.16
CA PRO A 139 -2.04 -3.88 8.21
C PRO A 139 -0.54 -3.53 8.21
N PHE A 140 -0.19 -2.25 8.41
CA PHE A 140 1.19 -1.78 8.54
C PHE A 140 1.83 -2.13 9.89
N ARG A 141 1.12 -2.82 10.79
CA ARG A 141 1.66 -3.31 12.06
C ARG A 141 1.70 -4.84 12.12
N THR A 142 1.06 -5.52 11.17
CA THR A 142 0.85 -6.97 11.23
C THR A 142 1.22 -7.71 9.95
N CYS A 143 1.10 -7.08 8.79
CA CYS A 143 1.44 -7.68 7.50
C CYS A 143 2.91 -7.41 7.13
N SER A 144 3.45 -8.21 6.21
CA SER A 144 4.73 -7.93 5.56
C SER A 144 4.58 -6.86 4.47
N ALA A 145 5.69 -6.24 4.07
CA ALA A 145 5.68 -5.26 2.98
C ALA A 145 5.20 -5.85 1.65
N GLU A 146 5.57 -7.10 1.33
CA GLU A 146 5.04 -7.82 0.16
C GLU A 146 3.52 -7.99 0.20
N THR A 147 2.98 -8.32 1.38
CA THR A 147 1.52 -8.47 1.56
C THR A 147 0.81 -7.14 1.33
N ILE A 148 1.36 -6.04 1.85
CA ILE A 148 0.82 -4.69 1.64
C ILE A 148 0.86 -4.33 0.16
N ALA A 149 1.99 -4.54 -0.52
CA ALA A 149 2.14 -4.27 -1.95
C ALA A 149 1.14 -5.08 -2.79
N LEU A 150 0.92 -6.36 -2.47
CA LEU A 150 -0.09 -7.19 -3.11
C LEU A 150 -1.50 -6.62 -2.94
N ARG A 151 -1.84 -6.14 -1.74
CA ARG A 151 -3.13 -5.49 -1.47
C ARG A 151 -3.30 -4.19 -2.25
N ILE A 152 -2.25 -3.39 -2.40
CA ILE A 152 -2.25 -2.18 -3.24
C ILE A 152 -2.52 -2.55 -4.71
N SER A 153 -1.84 -3.56 -5.25
CA SER A 153 -2.09 -4.05 -6.60
C SER A 153 -3.52 -4.56 -6.80
N ARG A 154 -4.10 -5.22 -5.79
CA ARG A 154 -5.51 -5.64 -5.80
C ARG A 154 -6.47 -4.44 -5.76
N ALA A 155 -6.16 -3.39 -5.00
CA ALA A 155 -6.96 -2.18 -4.95
C ALA A 155 -7.10 -1.55 -6.34
N LYS A 156 -5.98 -1.48 -7.08
CA LYS A 156 -5.94 -1.05 -8.48
C LYS A 156 -6.82 -1.93 -9.38
N VAL A 157 -6.61 -3.25 -9.39
CA VAL A 157 -7.35 -4.17 -10.28
C VAL A 157 -8.86 -4.18 -9.99
N ASN A 158 -9.24 -3.98 -8.73
CA ASN A 158 -10.64 -3.95 -8.32
C ASN A 158 -11.30 -2.57 -8.46
N LEU A 159 -10.57 -1.54 -8.91
CA LEU A 159 -11.14 -0.24 -9.16
C LEU A 159 -12.10 -0.33 -10.36
N ARG A 160 -13.39 -0.09 -10.10
CA ARG A 160 -14.44 -0.05 -11.13
C ARG A 160 -14.84 1.39 -11.42
N HIS A 161 -13.85 2.24 -11.66
CA HIS A 161 -14.07 3.64 -11.99
C HIS A 161 -14.36 3.79 -13.48
N ASN A 162 -15.28 4.69 -13.84
CA ASN A 162 -15.54 5.03 -15.23
C ASN A 162 -16.02 6.49 -15.30
N CYS A 163 -15.24 7.32 -16.00
CA CYS A 163 -15.60 8.69 -16.34
C CYS A 163 -15.11 9.02 -17.75
N GLY A 164 -15.47 10.20 -18.28
CA GLY A 164 -15.12 10.65 -19.62
C GLY A 164 -13.61 10.82 -19.86
N ALA A 165 -12.78 10.76 -18.81
CA ALA A 165 -11.34 10.70 -18.95
C ALA A 165 -10.82 9.30 -19.35
N GLY A 166 -11.61 8.24 -19.17
CA GLY A 166 -11.13 6.86 -19.30
C GLY A 166 -9.85 6.62 -18.49
N ASN A 167 -8.86 5.98 -19.11
CA ASN A 167 -7.60 5.60 -18.48
C ASN A 167 -6.67 6.78 -18.14
N VAL A 168 -7.01 8.02 -18.52
CA VAL A 168 -6.28 9.22 -18.09
C VAL A 168 -6.97 9.93 -16.92
N CYS A 169 -7.95 9.28 -16.28
CA CYS A 169 -8.51 9.75 -15.02
C CYS A 169 -7.39 9.81 -13.96
N PRO A 170 -7.25 10.92 -13.21
CA PRO A 170 -6.23 11.02 -12.16
C PRO A 170 -6.29 9.89 -11.13
N LEU A 171 -7.49 9.37 -10.82
CA LEU A 171 -7.61 8.23 -9.89
C LEU A 171 -6.89 6.98 -10.38
N GLU A 172 -7.01 6.66 -11.66
CA GLU A 172 -6.34 5.49 -12.25
C GLU A 172 -4.84 5.73 -12.33
N LEU A 173 -4.42 6.91 -12.80
CA LEU A 173 -3.00 7.26 -12.91
C LEU A 173 -2.30 7.24 -11.56
N GLU A 174 -2.90 7.80 -10.51
CA GLU A 174 -2.29 7.83 -9.17
C GLU A 174 -2.18 6.43 -8.54
N LEU A 175 -3.18 5.56 -8.71
CA LEU A 175 -3.08 4.17 -8.25
C LEU A 175 -2.04 3.37 -9.02
N ASP A 176 -1.92 3.62 -10.32
CA ASP A 176 -0.89 3.02 -11.16
C ASP A 176 0.51 3.43 -10.70
N MET A 177 0.71 4.73 -10.48
CA MET A 177 1.97 5.25 -9.96
C MET A 177 2.27 4.73 -8.55
N LEU A 178 1.29 4.65 -7.66
CA LEU A 178 1.46 4.08 -6.32
C LEU A 178 1.97 2.64 -6.39
N ALA A 179 1.32 1.79 -7.19
CA ALA A 179 1.74 0.40 -7.36
C ALA A 179 3.19 0.30 -7.88
N GLN A 180 3.56 1.13 -8.86
CA GLN A 180 4.92 1.18 -9.40
C GLN A 180 5.95 1.67 -8.38
N LYS A 181 5.63 2.74 -7.62
CA LYS A 181 6.52 3.28 -6.59
C LYS A 181 6.76 2.26 -5.48
N VAL A 182 5.72 1.54 -5.05
CA VAL A 182 5.85 0.49 -4.03
C VAL A 182 6.71 -0.67 -4.54
N ASP A 183 6.49 -1.15 -5.76
CA ASP A 183 7.34 -2.18 -6.37
C ASP A 183 8.82 -1.72 -6.47
N MET A 184 9.04 -0.46 -6.86
CA MET A 184 10.38 0.13 -6.88
C MET A 184 11.02 0.21 -5.48
N ILE A 185 10.25 0.59 -4.45
CA ILE A 185 10.72 0.62 -3.06
C ILE A 185 11.21 -0.77 -2.65
N LEU A 186 10.44 -1.82 -2.95
CA LEU A 186 10.79 -3.21 -2.61
C LEU A 186 12.04 -3.68 -3.37
N ARG A 187 12.18 -3.35 -4.65
CA ARG A 187 13.33 -3.76 -5.49
C ARG A 187 14.64 -3.06 -5.12
N LYS A 188 14.59 -1.87 -4.54
CA LYS A 188 15.77 -1.06 -4.19
C LYS A 188 16.37 -1.39 -2.82
N LEU A 189 15.83 -2.39 -2.12
CA LEU A 189 16.32 -2.76 -0.80
C LEU A 189 17.71 -3.37 -0.86
N LYS A 190 18.58 -2.89 0.02
CA LYS A 190 19.92 -3.43 0.21
C LYS A 190 19.92 -4.37 1.41
N GLY A 191 20.60 -5.49 1.23
CA GLY A 191 20.92 -6.41 2.32
C GLY A 191 21.87 -5.80 3.33
N PHE A 192 21.94 -6.46 4.48
CA PHE A 192 22.97 -6.18 5.46
C PHE A 192 24.32 -6.74 5.01
N LYS A 193 25.38 -6.08 5.47
CA LYS A 193 26.72 -6.68 5.45
C LYS A 193 26.79 -7.77 6.51
N LEU A 194 27.60 -8.79 6.24
CA LEU A 194 27.84 -9.86 7.20
C LEU A 194 28.32 -9.31 8.55
N TYR A 195 27.63 -9.66 9.63
CA TYR A 195 28.01 -9.26 10.99
C TYR A 195 29.25 -10.07 11.44
N PRO A 196 30.05 -9.58 12.38
CA PRO A 196 31.06 -10.41 13.05
C PRO A 196 30.40 -11.64 13.70
N LEU A 197 31.11 -12.76 13.79
CA LEU A 197 30.71 -13.81 14.73
C LEU A 197 30.92 -13.25 16.13
N CYS A 198 29.95 -13.36 17.02
CA CYS A 198 30.21 -13.14 18.44
C CYS A 198 31.32 -14.13 18.83
N ARG A 199 32.50 -13.62 19.21
CA ARG A 199 33.42 -14.42 20.01
C ARG A 199 32.75 -14.50 21.38
N GLU A 200 32.25 -15.69 21.72
CA GLU A 200 32.17 -16.02 23.13
C GLU A 200 33.60 -15.88 23.66
N ASP A 201 33.80 -14.98 24.62
CA ASP A 201 35.02 -14.96 25.40
C ASP A 201 35.13 -16.35 26.06
N LEU A 202 36.08 -17.14 25.54
CA LEU A 202 36.58 -18.38 26.15
C LEU A 202 37.26 -18.08 27.48
#